data_AF-A0A7L2JG93-F1
#
_entry.id   AF-A0A7L2JG93-F1
#
_cell.length_a   1.000
_cell.length_b   1.000
_cell.length_c   1.000
_cell.angle_alpha   90.00
_cell.angle_beta   90.00
_cell.angle_gamma   90.00
#
_symmetry.space_group_name_H-M   'P 1'
#
loop_
_entity.id
_entity.type
_entity.pdbx_description
1 polymer ?
#
loop_
_entity_poly.entity_id
_entity_poly.type
_entity_poly.pdbx_seq_one_letter_code
_entity_poly.pdbx_strand_id
1 'polypeptide(L)'
;LIEIKRGHYDHWALYMGDGYVIHVTPVGKAVPSLSAGSETILIIKVTKELLNQVVGNDAWTVNNKYDCHCTPLPVGEIIWRAECCVGEEMAYDVFDFKSDEFVSKLRYGGRVSDLEGPS
;
A
#
# COMPACT_ATOMS: atom_id res chain seq x y z
N LEU A 1 9.14 3.54 -4.06
CA LEU A 1 7.69 3.64 -3.81
C LEU A 1 7.13 4.61 -4.83
N ILE A 2 5.94 4.33 -5.32
CA ILE A 2 5.21 5.16 -6.26
C ILE A 2 4.06 5.79 -5.49
N GLU A 3 4.00 7.11 -5.53
CA GLU A 3 2.92 7.90 -4.95
C GLU A 3 2.03 8.39 -6.09
N ILE A 4 0.74 8.04 -6.05
CA ILE A 4 -0.27 8.35 -7.06
C ILE A 4 -1.27 9.31 -6.43
N LYS A 5 -1.41 10.50 -7.01
CA LYS A 5 -2.22 11.59 -6.46
C LYS A 5 -3.71 11.36 -6.78
N ARG A 6 -4.50 10.88 -5.81
CA ARG A 6 -5.93 10.58 -5.97
C ARG A 6 -6.80 11.64 -5.29
N GLY A 7 -6.74 12.89 -5.76
CA GLY A 7 -7.64 13.98 -5.36
C GLY A 7 -7.71 14.27 -3.85
N HIS A 8 -8.47 13.46 -3.10
CA HIS A 8 -8.68 13.55 -1.65
C HIS A 8 -7.79 12.60 -0.81
N TYR A 9 -7.09 11.65 -1.43
CA TYR A 9 -6.10 10.80 -0.78
C TYR A 9 -4.94 10.51 -1.74
N ASP A 10 -3.81 10.03 -1.22
CA ASP A 10 -2.71 9.54 -2.05
C ASP A 10 -2.68 8.02 -2.00
N HIS A 11 -2.62 7.38 -3.17
CA HIS A 11 -2.50 5.93 -3.29
C HIS A 11 -1.04 5.55 -3.47
N TRP A 12 -0.62 4.46 -2.83
CA TRP A 12 0.78 4.05 -2.82
C TRP A 12 0.96 2.66 -3.42
N ALA A 13 2.05 2.51 -4.17
CA ALA A 13 2.43 1.26 -4.80
C ALA A 13 3.95 1.01 -4.70
N LEU A 14 4.35 -0.25 -4.75
CA LEU A 14 5.74 -0.68 -4.78
C LEU A 14 6.11 -1.10 -6.21
N TYR A 15 7.11 -0.44 -6.80
CA TYR A 15 7.60 -0.79 -8.12
C TYR A 15 8.46 -2.06 -8.09
N MET A 16 8.15 -3.01 -8.97
CA MET A 16 8.75 -4.35 -9.00
C MET A 16 9.73 -4.57 -10.17
N GLY A 17 9.82 -3.60 -11.09
CA GLY A 17 10.52 -3.78 -12.36
C GLY A 17 9.54 -4.04 -13.51
N ASP A 18 10.03 -3.90 -14.74
CA ASP A 18 9.30 -4.23 -15.98
C ASP A 18 7.92 -3.58 -16.12
N GLY A 19 7.73 -2.39 -15.54
CA GLY A 19 6.45 -1.68 -15.55
C GLY A 19 5.41 -2.23 -14.56
N TYR A 20 5.74 -3.22 -13.74
CA TYR A 20 4.84 -3.77 -12.73
C TYR A 20 4.96 -3.08 -11.37
N VAL A 21 3.83 -3.01 -10.68
CA VAL A 21 3.73 -2.58 -9.30
C VAL A 21 2.94 -3.58 -8.47
N ILE A 22 3.26 -3.65 -7.18
CA ILE A 22 2.41 -4.27 -6.17
C ILE A 22 1.73 -3.18 -5.36
N HIS A 23 0.41 -3.29 -5.20
CA HIS A 23 -0.38 -2.39 -4.40
C HIS A 23 -1.57 -3.14 -3.80
N VAL A 24 -2.39 -2.39 -3.09
CA VAL A 24 -3.57 -2.87 -2.39
C VAL A 24 -4.79 -2.28 -3.08
N THR A 25 -5.81 -3.11 -3.30
CA THR A 25 -7.06 -2.72 -3.97
C THR A 25 -8.27 -3.19 -3.18
N PRO A 26 -9.33 -2.39 -3.06
CA PRO A 26 -10.58 -2.87 -2.47
C PRO A 26 -11.21 -3.98 -3.33
N VAL A 27 -11.69 -5.02 -2.66
CA VAL A 27 -12.45 -6.13 -3.22
C VAL A 27 -13.92 -5.93 -2.87
N GLY A 28 -14.75 -5.70 -3.90
CA GLY A 28 -16.20 -5.63 -3.75
C GLY A 28 -16.71 -4.32 -3.12
N LYS A 29 -17.95 -4.37 -2.61
CA LYS A 29 -18.60 -3.22 -1.96
C LYS A 29 -18.32 -3.24 -0.46
N ALA A 30 -18.09 -2.05 0.09
CA ALA A 30 -17.97 -1.84 1.52
C ALA A 30 -19.23 -2.36 2.23
N VAL A 31 -19.05 -3.17 3.27
CA VAL A 31 -20.14 -3.73 4.06
C VAL A 31 -20.26 -2.96 5.37
N PRO A 32 -21.47 -2.48 5.75
CA PRO A 32 -21.68 -1.90 7.06
C PRO A 32 -21.36 -2.94 8.14
N SER A 33 -20.59 -2.58 9.18
CA SER A 33 -20.43 -3.47 10.32
C SER A 33 -21.78 -3.64 11.03
N LEU A 34 -22.00 -4.82 11.62
CA LEU A 34 -23.20 -5.13 12.40
C LEU A 34 -23.08 -4.71 13.88
N SER A 35 -21.97 -4.06 14.27
CA SER A 35 -21.74 -3.59 15.64
C SER A 35 -22.31 -2.18 15.84
N ALA A 36 -22.57 -1.82 17.10
CA ALA A 36 -23.02 -0.48 17.47
C ALA A 36 -21.86 0.52 17.36
N GLY A 37 -21.50 0.88 16.14
CA GLY A 37 -20.42 1.81 15.77
C GLY A 37 -20.30 1.77 14.26
N SER A 38 -20.42 2.92 13.59
CA SER A 38 -20.53 3.04 12.13
C SER A 38 -19.20 2.75 11.40
N GLU A 39 -18.55 1.64 11.71
CA GLU A 39 -17.35 1.16 11.02
C GLU A 39 -17.79 0.46 9.72
N THR A 40 -17.19 0.85 8.61
CA THR A 40 -17.49 0.23 7.32
C THR A 40 -16.28 -0.62 6.95
N ILE A 41 -16.50 -1.92 6.79
CA ILE A 41 -15.41 -2.86 6.51
C ILE A 41 -15.26 -2.99 5.00
N LEU A 42 -14.03 -2.80 4.53
CA LEU A 42 -13.59 -3.14 3.18
C LEU A 42 -12.69 -4.36 3.24
N ILE A 43 -12.93 -5.30 2.34
CA ILE A 43 -11.93 -6.32 2.03
C ILE A 43 -10.98 -5.66 1.04
N ILE A 44 -9.68 -5.72 1.30
CA ILE A 44 -8.65 -5.33 0.36
C ILE A 44 -7.89 -6.57 -0.09
N LYS A 45 -7.25 -6.47 -1.25
CA LYS A 45 -6.40 -7.50 -1.82
C LYS A 45 -5.08 -6.91 -2.26
N VAL A 46 -4.00 -7.63 -2.03
CA VAL A 46 -2.70 -7.29 -2.60
C VAL A 46 -2.67 -7.79 -4.04
N THR A 47 -2.47 -6.87 -4.99
CA THR A 47 -2.46 -7.14 -6.42
C THR A 47 -1.13 -6.74 -7.04
N LYS A 48 -0.78 -7.44 -8.13
CA LYS A 48 0.35 -7.09 -8.99
C LYS A 48 -0.19 -6.71 -10.36
N GLU A 49 0.01 -5.46 -10.75
CA GLU A 49 -0.58 -4.87 -11.96
C GLU A 49 0.44 -3.98 -12.68
N LEU A 50 0.14 -3.62 -13.94
CA LEU A 50 0.97 -2.67 -14.67
C LEU A 50 0.77 -1.25 -14.11
N LEU A 51 1.87 -0.53 -13.89
CA LEU A 51 1.85 0.83 -13.36
C LEU A 51 0.92 1.75 -14.18
N ASN A 52 0.90 1.60 -15.50
CA ASN A 52 0.05 2.41 -16.37
C ASN A 52 -1.46 2.17 -16.14
N GLN A 53 -1.85 0.94 -15.78
CA GLN A 53 -3.23 0.59 -15.45
C GLN A 53 -3.60 1.14 -14.07
N VAL A 54 -2.69 1.03 -13.09
CA VAL A 54 -2.92 1.50 -11.71
C VAL A 54 -2.97 3.03 -11.64
N VAL A 55 -2.15 3.73 -12.41
CA VAL A 55 -2.13 5.20 -12.48
C VAL A 55 -3.30 5.74 -13.29
N GLY A 56 -3.62 5.13 -14.42
CA GLY A 56 -4.59 5.68 -15.37
C GLY A 56 -4.20 7.08 -15.83
N ASN A 57 -5.02 8.08 -15.51
CA ASN A 57 -4.79 9.49 -15.88
C ASN A 57 -4.26 10.34 -14.72
N ASP A 58 -4.01 9.74 -13.56
CA ASP A 58 -3.59 10.48 -12.37
C ASP A 58 -2.09 10.84 -12.43
N ALA A 59 -1.73 11.93 -11.74
CA ALA A 59 -0.32 12.28 -11.57
C ALA A 59 0.34 11.31 -10.58
N TRP A 60 1.60 10.95 -10.85
CA TRP A 60 2.38 10.10 -9.94
C TRP A 60 3.85 10.52 -9.91
N THR A 61 4.52 10.14 -8.82
CA THR A 61 5.95 10.37 -8.63
C THR A 61 6.62 9.20 -7.94
N VAL A 62 7.93 9.06 -8.13
CA VAL A 62 8.75 8.17 -7.31
C VAL A 62 9.05 8.90 -6.00
N ASN A 63 8.53 8.38 -4.89
CA ASN A 63 8.70 9.01 -3.57
C ASN A 63 9.16 8.00 -2.52
N ASN A 64 10.48 7.89 -2.31
CA ASN A 64 11.03 7.06 -1.24
C ASN A 64 11.18 7.87 0.05
N LYS A 65 10.06 8.36 0.61
CA LYS A 65 10.02 9.37 1.68
C LYS A 65 10.92 9.10 2.89
N TYR A 66 11.20 7.85 3.23
CA TYR A 66 12.01 7.50 4.40
C TYR A 66 13.46 7.12 4.09
N ASP A 67 13.94 7.16 2.84
CA ASP A 67 15.31 6.76 2.51
C ASP A 67 16.39 7.60 3.22
N CYS A 68 16.08 8.84 3.60
CA CYS A 68 16.98 9.71 4.37
C CYS A 68 17.10 9.34 5.86
N HIS A 69 16.17 8.54 6.38
CA HIS A 69 16.09 8.18 7.81
C HIS A 69 16.10 6.68 8.07
N CYS A 70 15.77 5.87 7.07
CA CYS A 70 15.70 4.42 7.15
C CYS A 70 16.31 3.79 5.90
N THR A 71 17.36 2.98 6.10
CA THR A 71 17.93 2.19 5.02
C THR A 71 16.89 1.19 4.52
N PRO A 72 16.61 1.11 3.21
CA PRO A 72 15.72 0.09 2.66
C PRO A 72 16.33 -1.30 2.80
N LEU A 73 15.47 -2.32 2.79
CA LEU A 73 15.90 -3.71 2.71
C LEU A 73 16.61 -3.97 1.36
N PRO A 74 17.42 -5.04 1.25
CA PRO A 74 17.96 -5.49 -0.03
C PRO A 74 16.85 -5.66 -1.06
N VAL A 75 17.07 -5.21 -2.30
CA VAL A 75 16.05 -5.22 -3.36
C VAL A 75 15.44 -6.61 -3.58
N GLY A 76 16.27 -7.66 -3.56
CA GLY A 76 15.78 -9.04 -3.70
C GLY A 76 14.84 -9.47 -2.56
N GLU A 77 15.09 -8.98 -1.33
CA GLU A 77 14.23 -9.24 -0.18
C GLU A 77 12.92 -8.45 -0.27
N ILE A 78 12.97 -7.19 -0.71
CA ILE A 78 11.78 -6.37 -0.96
C ILE A 78 10.87 -7.07 -1.98
N ILE A 79 11.45 -7.52 -3.11
CA ILE A 79 10.71 -8.20 -4.16
C ILE A 79 10.11 -9.50 -3.63
N TRP A 80 10.91 -10.33 -2.94
CA TRP A 80 10.45 -11.59 -2.39
C TRP A 80 9.28 -11.40 -1.41
N ARG A 81 9.39 -10.46 -0.46
CA ARG A 81 8.32 -10.14 0.51
C ARG A 81 7.06 -9.68 -0.20
N ALA A 82 7.18 -8.81 -1.19
CA ALA A 82 6.03 -8.26 -1.90
C ALA A 82 5.30 -9.35 -2.70
N GLU A 83 6.04 -10.21 -3.42
CA GLU A 83 5.46 -11.34 -4.16
C GLU A 83 4.77 -12.34 -3.24
N CYS A 84 5.32 -12.59 -2.03
CA CYS A 84 4.68 -13.47 -1.04
C CYS A 84 3.32 -12.95 -0.55
N CYS A 85 3.09 -11.64 -0.60
CA CYS A 85 1.80 -11.04 -0.21
C CYS A 85 0.77 -11.05 -1.34
N VAL A 86 1.15 -11.29 -2.60
CA VAL A 86 0.22 -11.18 -3.73
C VAL A 86 -0.92 -12.18 -3.58
N GLY A 87 -2.15 -11.67 -3.68
CA GLY A 87 -3.37 -12.46 -3.54
C GLY A 87 -3.91 -12.55 -2.12
N GLU A 88 -3.16 -12.09 -1.11
CA GLU A 88 -3.66 -12.00 0.26
C GLU A 88 -4.82 -11.00 0.34
N GLU A 89 -5.87 -11.41 1.05
CA GLU A 89 -7.06 -10.58 1.32
C GLU A 89 -7.13 -10.25 2.81
N MET A 90 -7.39 -9.00 3.13
CA MET A 90 -7.42 -8.50 4.52
C MET A 90 -8.67 -7.64 4.72
N ALA A 91 -9.32 -7.80 5.88
CA ALA A 91 -10.44 -6.93 6.27
C ALA A 91 -9.89 -5.69 6.98
N TYR A 92 -10.26 -4.51 6.50
CA TYR A 92 -9.86 -3.23 7.07
C TYR A 92 -11.08 -2.31 7.25
N ASP A 93 -11.01 -1.44 8.25
CA ASP A 93 -11.89 -0.28 8.31
C ASP A 93 -11.50 0.72 7.20
N VAL A 94 -12.50 1.25 6.49
CA VAL A 94 -12.32 2.18 5.36
C VAL A 94 -11.51 3.42 5.76
N PHE A 95 -11.65 3.89 7.00
CA PHE A 95 -11.03 5.12 7.47
C PHE A 95 -9.58 4.94 7.92
N ASP A 96 -9.19 3.71 8.27
CA ASP A 96 -7.84 3.42 8.80
C ASP A 96 -6.89 2.81 7.76
N PHE A 97 -7.38 2.43 6.58
CA PHE A 97 -6.52 1.74 5.63
C PHE A 97 -5.53 2.67 4.91
N LYS A 98 -4.25 2.53 5.27
CA LYS A 98 -3.15 3.33 4.74
C LYS A 98 -2.26 2.50 3.79
N SER A 99 -2.45 2.70 2.49
CA SER A 99 -1.64 2.03 1.45
C SER A 99 -0.14 2.36 1.56
N ASP A 100 0.21 3.53 2.11
CA ASP A 100 1.59 3.95 2.33
C ASP A 100 2.30 3.11 3.40
N GLU A 101 1.57 2.74 4.46
CA GLU A 101 2.08 1.89 5.54
C GLU A 101 2.45 0.50 5.00
N PHE A 102 1.59 -0.08 4.16
CA PHE A 102 1.83 -1.37 3.52
C PHE A 102 3.13 -1.38 2.71
N VAL A 103 3.28 -0.43 1.78
CA VAL A 103 4.48 -0.39 0.92
C VAL A 103 5.74 0.03 1.69
N SER A 104 5.59 0.80 2.78
CA SER A 104 6.69 1.14 3.68
C SER A 104 7.16 -0.08 4.48
N LYS A 105 6.24 -0.91 4.97
CA LYS A 105 6.57 -2.20 5.60
C LYS A 105 7.34 -3.12 4.66
N LEU A 106 6.95 -3.19 3.38
CA LEU A 106 7.66 -3.96 2.37
C LEU A 106 9.08 -3.43 2.10
N ARG A 107 9.24 -2.11 1.96
CA ARG A 107 10.54 -1.49 1.63
C ARG A 107 11.51 -1.47 2.81
N TYR A 108 11.02 -1.20 4.01
CA TYR A 108 11.86 -0.90 5.18
C TYR A 108 11.75 -1.96 6.29
N GLY A 109 10.93 -2.99 6.11
CA GLY A 109 10.81 -4.10 7.06
C GLY A 109 10.12 -3.72 8.38
N GLY A 110 9.18 -2.78 8.36
CA GLY A 110 8.42 -2.36 9.56
C GLY A 110 9.14 -1.38 10.48
N ARG A 111 10.39 -1.02 10.18
CA ARG A 111 11.22 -0.08 10.96
C ARG A 111 10.73 1.37 10.92
N VAL A 112 9.82 1.68 10.00
CA VAL A 112 9.21 3.02 9.85
C VAL A 112 8.14 3.25 10.92
N SER A 113 7.42 2.21 11.33
CA SER A 113 6.39 2.30 12.39
C SER A 113 6.99 2.76 13.73
N ASP A 114 8.26 2.43 13.99
CA ASP A 114 9.00 2.88 15.18
C ASP A 114 9.40 4.37 15.12
N LEU A 115 9.43 4.97 13.91
CA LEU A 115 9.80 6.37 13.70
C LEU A 115 8.61 7.32 13.80
N GLU A 116 7.38 6.85 13.54
CA GLU A 116 6.18 7.69 13.56
C GLU A 116 5.50 7.78 14.93
N GLY A 117 5.97 7.00 15.93
CA GLY A 117 5.38 6.97 17.28
C GLY A 117 3.95 6.41 17.30
N PRO A 118 3.39 6.06 18.47
CA PRO A 118 1.98 5.71 18.54
C PRO A 118 1.13 6.94 18.18
N SER A 119 0.23 6.76 17.20
CA SER A 119 -0.81 7.73 16.85
C SER A 119 -1.80 7.94 17.99
#